data_AF-A0A946HUI3-F1
#
_entry.id   AF-A0A946HUI3-F1
#
_cell.length_a   1.000
_cell.length_b   1.000
_cell.length_c   1.000
_cell.angle_alpha   90.00
_cell.angle_beta   90.00
_cell.angle_gamma   90.00
#
_symmetry.space_group_name_H-M   'P 1'
#
loop_
_entity.id
_entity.type
_entity.pdbx_description
1 polymer ?
#
loop_
_entity_poly.entity_id
_entity_poly.type
_entity_poly.pdbx_seq_one_letter_code
_entity_poly.pdbx_strand_id
1 'polypeptide(L)'
;MIGLSVSFCVRDIAKGEVALADVDKIIGSTRAVTPENWEQVIAHYKETYWSWDDCTPEKGEAVLRQLLAEGKIEQPRLLDDRNYPWLGNRKHWVDSEDEILWGEMSSERYDRLKAEGRL
;
A
#
# COMPACT_ATOMS: atom_id res chain seq x y z
N MET A 1 -1.26 6.26 11.45
CA MET A 1 -0.18 5.63 10.65
C MET A 1 -0.58 5.58 9.18
N ILE A 2 0.39 5.70 8.27
CA ILE A 2 0.15 5.72 6.82
C ILE A 2 0.73 4.44 6.18
N GLY A 3 -0.12 3.74 5.44
CA GLY A 3 0.27 2.58 4.64
C GLY A 3 0.79 2.95 3.26
N LEU A 4 1.78 2.22 2.75
CA LEU A 4 2.44 2.51 1.47
C LEU A 4 2.21 1.44 0.39
N SER A 5 1.40 0.42 0.70
CA SER A 5 1.09 -0.68 -0.21
C SER A 5 -0.29 -1.26 0.09
N VAL A 6 -1.23 -1.17 -0.84
CA VAL A 6 -2.59 -1.68 -0.59
C VAL A 6 -2.59 -3.17 -0.25
N SER A 7 -1.88 -4.01 -1.02
CA SER A 7 -1.90 -5.46 -0.80
C SER A 7 -1.25 -5.87 0.53
N PHE A 8 -0.08 -5.33 0.87
CA PHE A 8 0.63 -5.66 2.10
C PHE A 8 -0.05 -5.06 3.34
N CYS A 9 -0.46 -3.80 3.29
CA CYS A 9 -1.15 -3.17 4.42
C CYS A 9 -2.48 -3.86 4.74
N VAL A 10 -3.27 -4.22 3.72
CA VAL A 10 -4.52 -4.99 3.91
C VAL A 10 -4.23 -6.34 4.56
N ARG A 11 -3.17 -7.04 4.13
CA ARG A 11 -2.77 -8.32 4.72
C ARG A 11 -2.44 -8.18 6.20
N ASP A 12 -1.64 -7.18 6.57
CA ASP A 12 -1.22 -6.97 7.96
C ASP A 12 -2.43 -6.63 8.86
N ILE A 13 -3.36 -5.80 8.38
CA ILE A 13 -4.62 -5.52 9.08
C ILE A 13 -5.46 -6.79 9.22
N ALA A 14 -5.59 -7.59 8.15
CA ALA A 14 -6.36 -8.83 8.16
C ALA A 14 -5.78 -9.89 9.11
N LYS A 15 -4.45 -9.88 9.33
CA LYS A 15 -3.75 -10.70 10.32
C LYS A 15 -3.89 -10.17 11.75
N GLY A 16 -4.34 -8.92 11.92
CA GLY A 16 -4.42 -8.25 13.22
C GLY A 16 -3.08 -7.69 13.71
N GLU A 17 -2.07 -7.61 12.85
CA GLU A 17 -0.76 -7.00 13.16
C GLU A 17 -0.88 -5.48 13.27
N VAL A 18 -1.84 -4.89 12.54
CA VAL A 18 -2.18 -3.46 12.58
C VAL A 18 -3.68 -3.31 12.81
N ALA A 19 -4.09 -2.55 13.81
CA ALA A 19 -5.50 -2.25 14.00
C ALA A 19 -5.98 -1.24 12.95
N LEU A 20 -7.12 -1.52 12.31
CA LEU A 20 -7.69 -0.64 11.28
C LEU A 20 -7.95 0.80 11.80
N ALA A 21 -8.23 0.94 13.10
CA ALA A 21 -8.44 2.23 13.77
C ALA A 21 -7.18 3.10 13.82
N ASP A 22 -5.99 2.50 13.76
CA ASP A 22 -4.70 3.20 13.81
C ASP A 22 -4.22 3.62 12.40
N VAL A 23 -4.96 3.23 11.35
CA VAL A 23 -4.67 3.54 9.95
C VAL A 23 -5.42 4.80 9.54
N ASP A 24 -4.66 5.85 9.28
CA ASP A 24 -5.21 7.12 8.79
C ASP A 24 -5.60 6.98 7.31
N LYS A 25 -4.67 6.44 6.51
CA LYS A 25 -4.84 6.15 5.09
C LYS A 25 -3.77 5.21 4.56
N ILE A 26 -4.02 4.67 3.38
CA ILE A 26 -3.09 3.90 2.57
C ILE A 26 -2.89 4.64 1.25
N ILE A 27 -1.66 5.00 0.97
CA ILE A 27 -1.24 5.59 -0.30
C ILE A 27 -0.58 4.46 -1.10
N GLY A 28 -1.13 4.10 -2.25
CA GLY A 28 -0.68 2.93 -3.01
C GLY A 28 -0.26 3.22 -4.44
N SER A 29 0.54 2.33 -5.02
CA SER A 29 0.77 2.29 -6.48
C SER A 29 -0.37 1.62 -7.25
N THR A 30 -1.38 1.10 -6.54
CA THR A 30 -2.59 0.51 -7.12
C THR A 30 -3.35 1.56 -7.92
N ARG A 31 -3.83 1.15 -9.10
CA ARG A 31 -4.59 2.01 -10.00
C ARG A 31 -5.89 1.32 -10.40
N ALA A 32 -6.99 1.76 -9.82
CA ALA A 32 -8.35 1.31 -10.06
C ALA A 32 -9.27 2.53 -10.17
N VAL A 33 -9.71 2.82 -11.39
CA VAL A 33 -10.52 4.01 -11.72
C VAL A 33 -11.99 3.74 -11.46
N THR A 34 -12.45 2.54 -11.80
CA THR A 34 -13.86 2.14 -11.70
C THR A 34 -14.05 1.03 -10.65
N PRO A 35 -15.29 0.80 -10.19
CA PRO A 35 -15.61 -0.34 -9.32
C PRO A 35 -15.14 -1.68 -9.91
N GLU A 36 -15.27 -1.88 -11.23
CA GLU A 36 -14.84 -3.10 -11.91
C GLU A 36 -13.31 -3.27 -11.88
N ASN A 37 -12.54 -2.19 -11.89
CA ASN A 37 -11.09 -2.28 -11.68
C ASN A 37 -10.77 -2.75 -10.26
N TRP A 38 -11.53 -2.29 -9.26
CA TRP A 38 -11.35 -2.75 -7.88
C TRP A 38 -11.68 -4.24 -7.73
N GLU A 39 -12.73 -4.74 -8.39
CA GLU A 39 -13.02 -6.17 -8.39
C GLU A 39 -11.88 -7.00 -9.00
N GLN A 40 -11.25 -6.52 -10.07
CA GLN A 40 -10.06 -7.16 -10.65
C GLN A 40 -8.86 -7.14 -9.70
N VAL A 41 -8.63 -6.01 -9.01
CA VAL A 41 -7.56 -5.88 -8.01
C VAL A 41 -7.80 -6.83 -6.83
N ILE A 42 -9.04 -6.90 -6.33
CA ILE A 42 -9.44 -7.81 -5.26
C ILE A 42 -9.17 -9.26 -5.68
N ALA A 43 -9.64 -9.68 -6.86
CA ALA A 43 -9.42 -11.03 -7.36
C ALA A 43 -7.92 -11.37 -7.44
N HIS A 44 -7.12 -10.47 -8.02
CA HIS A 44 -5.67 -10.65 -8.10
C HIS A 44 -5.02 -10.74 -6.71
N TYR A 45 -5.40 -9.88 -5.77
CA TYR A 45 -4.82 -9.87 -4.42
C TYR A 45 -5.19 -11.10 -3.61
N LYS A 46 -6.43 -11.60 -3.74
CA LYS A 46 -6.87 -12.87 -3.14
C LYS A 46 -5.99 -14.02 -3.58
N GLU A 47 -5.62 -14.09 -4.86
CA GLU A 47 -4.79 -15.15 -5.41
C GLU A 47 -3.31 -15.02 -5.04
N THR A 48 -2.79 -13.79 -4.96
CA THR A 48 -1.33 -13.54 -4.88
C THR A 48 -0.80 -13.14 -3.51
N TYR A 49 -1.55 -12.35 -2.73
CA TYR A 49 -1.06 -11.77 -1.48
C TYR A 49 -1.81 -12.25 -0.23
N TRP A 50 -3.08 -12.67 -0.38
CA TRP A 50 -3.95 -13.04 0.74
C TRP A 50 -4.31 -14.52 0.80
N SER A 51 -3.70 -15.34 -0.05
CA SER A 51 -3.88 -16.80 -0.11
C SER A 51 -2.86 -17.58 0.73
N TRP A 52 -2.00 -16.89 1.47
CA TRP A 52 -0.89 -17.48 2.23
C TRP A 52 -0.92 -17.03 3.70
N ASP A 53 -0.41 -17.88 4.58
CA ASP A 53 -0.33 -17.68 6.04
C ASP A 53 -1.71 -17.55 6.74
N ASP A 54 -1.74 -16.81 7.86
CA ASP A 54 -2.91 -16.52 8.72
C ASP A 54 -3.89 -15.47 8.14
N CYS A 55 -3.67 -15.01 6.91
CA CYS A 55 -4.59 -14.16 6.18
C CYS A 55 -5.42 -15.04 5.23
N THR A 56 -6.74 -15.04 5.36
CA THR A 56 -7.61 -15.67 4.35
C THR A 56 -7.99 -14.64 3.27
N PRO A 57 -8.24 -15.08 2.02
CA PRO A 57 -8.68 -14.18 0.96
C PRO A 57 -9.92 -13.35 1.32
N GLU A 58 -10.85 -13.93 2.08
CA GLU A 58 -12.09 -13.28 2.52
C GLU A 58 -11.83 -12.19 3.57
N LYS A 59 -10.88 -12.41 4.49
CA LYS A 59 -10.49 -11.38 5.46
C LYS A 59 -9.81 -10.19 4.76
N GLY A 60 -8.89 -10.47 3.85
CA GLY A 60 -8.23 -9.43 3.06
C GLY A 60 -9.22 -8.62 2.23
N GLU A 61 -10.16 -9.30 1.56
CA GLU A 61 -11.24 -8.65 0.83
C GLU A 61 -12.12 -7.77 1.73
N ALA A 62 -12.56 -8.29 2.89
CA ALA A 62 -13.38 -7.54 3.84
C ALA A 62 -12.68 -6.25 4.30
N VAL A 63 -11.39 -6.34 4.64
CA VAL A 63 -10.57 -5.19 5.03
C VAL A 63 -10.45 -4.19 3.88
N LEU A 64 -10.12 -4.63 2.66
CA LEU A 64 -10.01 -3.72 1.51
C LEU A 64 -11.34 -3.02 1.22
N ARG A 65 -12.47 -3.73 1.25
CA ARG A 65 -13.80 -3.14 1.05
C ARG A 65 -14.13 -2.11 2.13
N GLN A 66 -13.76 -2.37 3.38
CA GLN A 66 -13.95 -1.40 4.46
C GLN A 66 -13.11 -0.14 4.25
N LEU A 67 -11.82 -0.28 3.91
CA LEU A 67 -10.94 0.85 3.60
C LEU A 67 -11.45 1.71 2.43
N LEU A 68 -12.00 1.07 1.39
CA LEU A 68 -12.62 1.76 0.26
C LEU A 68 -13.87 2.53 0.69
N ALA A 69 -14.74 1.91 1.50
CA ALA A 69 -15.95 2.54 2.02
C ALA A 69 -15.66 3.72 2.94
N GLU A 70 -14.57 3.66 3.71
CA GLU A 70 -14.09 4.74 4.58
C GLU A 70 -13.28 5.82 3.83
N GLY A 71 -13.02 5.64 2.53
CA GLY A 71 -12.22 6.59 1.74
C GLY A 71 -10.75 6.65 2.14
N LYS A 72 -10.22 5.60 2.77
CA LYS A 72 -8.85 5.54 3.30
C LYS A 72 -7.80 5.15 2.26
N ILE A 73 -8.14 5.03 0.98
CA ILE A 73 -7.20 4.64 -0.07
C ILE A 73 -6.97 5.80 -1.05
N GLU A 74 -5.73 6.26 -1.10
CA GLU A 74 -5.26 7.23 -2.07
C GLU A 74 -4.48 6.52 -3.18
N GLN A 75 -4.73 6.94 -4.43
CA GLN A 75 -4.14 6.37 -5.63
C GLN A 75 -3.43 7.46 -6.45
N PRO A 76 -2.22 7.93 -6.03
CA PRO A 76 -1.58 9.07 -6.67
C PRO A 76 -1.25 8.84 -8.15
N ARG A 77 -1.12 7.57 -8.59
CA ARG A 77 -0.98 7.17 -9.99
C ARG A 77 -2.18 7.43 -10.89
N LEU A 78 -3.32 7.81 -10.32
CA LEU A 78 -4.44 8.34 -11.11
C LEU A 78 -4.17 9.78 -11.61
N LEU A 79 -3.32 10.53 -10.91
CA LEU A 79 -2.96 11.91 -11.26
C LEU A 79 -1.66 11.97 -12.06
N ASP A 80 -0.61 11.30 -11.59
CA ASP A 80 0.66 11.13 -12.31
C ASP A 80 1.16 9.69 -12.11
N ASP A 81 1.33 8.96 -13.21
CA ASP A 81 1.75 7.56 -13.19
C ASP A 81 3.09 7.31 -12.48
N ARG A 82 3.93 8.35 -12.36
CA ARG A 82 5.23 8.30 -11.67
C ARG A 82 5.15 8.64 -10.18
N ASN A 83 4.00 9.12 -9.72
CA ASN A 83 3.77 9.46 -8.32
C ASN A 83 3.28 8.23 -7.55
N TYR A 84 4.18 7.54 -6.87
CA TYR A 84 3.85 6.42 -5.99
C TYR A 84 4.88 6.28 -4.87
N PRO A 85 4.49 5.75 -3.71
CA PRO A 85 5.45 5.44 -2.66
C PRO A 85 6.35 4.29 -3.08
N TRP A 86 7.65 4.49 -2.92
CA TRP A 86 8.69 3.54 -3.22
C TRP A 86 9.01 2.68 -1.99
N LEU A 87 8.78 1.38 -2.11
CA LEU A 87 8.87 0.41 -1.01
C LEU A 87 10.30 -0.17 -0.83
N GLY A 88 11.35 0.55 -1.19
CA GLY A 88 12.71 0.01 -1.39
C GLY A 88 13.23 -0.99 -0.36
N ASN A 89 13.06 -0.69 0.93
CA ASN A 89 13.48 -1.52 2.07
C ASN A 89 12.37 -2.47 2.59
N ARG A 90 11.28 -2.64 1.83
CA ARG A 90 10.05 -3.37 2.20
C ARG A 90 9.28 -2.78 3.39
N LYS A 91 9.66 -1.60 3.91
CA LYS A 91 8.84 -0.84 4.89
C LYS A 91 7.62 -0.29 4.16
N HIS A 92 6.43 -0.65 4.61
CA HIS A 92 5.16 -0.24 4.01
C HIS A 92 4.22 0.44 5.00
N TRP A 93 4.75 0.86 6.16
CA TRP A 93 4.06 1.62 7.19
C TRP A 93 4.98 2.74 7.68
N VAL A 94 4.49 3.97 7.75
CA VAL A 94 5.23 5.14 8.26
C VAL A 94 4.36 5.99 9.18
N ASP A 95 4.98 6.77 10.07
CA ASP A 95 4.24 7.57 11.06
C ASP A 95 3.75 8.90 10.47
N SER A 96 4.40 9.39 9.40
CA SER A 96 4.04 10.64 8.74
C SER A 96 4.33 10.63 7.23
N GLU A 97 3.73 11.55 6.48
CA GLU A 97 3.99 11.71 5.03
C GLU A 97 5.45 12.12 4.72
N ASP A 98 6.14 12.80 5.64
CA ASP A 98 7.53 13.23 5.48
C ASP A 98 8.52 12.05 5.38
N GLU A 99 8.12 10.86 5.86
CA GLU A 99 8.89 9.63 5.73
C GLU A 99 8.71 8.93 4.38
N ILE A 100 7.75 9.36 3.55
CA ILE A 100 7.45 8.69 2.29
C ILE A 100 8.54 8.98 1.28
N LEU A 101 9.17 7.92 0.78
CA LEU A 101 10.05 7.99 -0.38
C LEU A 101 9.21 7.85 -1.64
N TRP A 102 9.22 8.86 -2.52
CA TRP A 102 8.42 8.87 -3.75
C TRP A 102 9.24 8.44 -4.98
N GLY A 103 8.59 7.72 -5.89
CA GLY A 103 9.19 7.08 -7.07
C GLY A 103 9.91 8.01 -8.05
N GLU A 104 9.45 9.25 -8.28
CA GLU A 104 10.18 10.21 -9.13
C GLU A 104 11.56 10.58 -8.56
N MET A 105 11.73 10.51 -7.24
CA MET A 105 13.00 10.80 -6.59
C MET A 105 13.86 9.56 -6.37
N SER A 106 13.36 8.35 -6.65
CA SER A 106 13.93 7.16 -6.02
C SER A 106 15.13 6.55 -6.73
N SER A 107 15.39 6.73 -8.04
CA SER A 107 16.65 6.19 -8.61
C SER A 107 17.85 7.05 -8.16
N GLU A 108 17.83 8.34 -8.46
CA GLU A 108 18.93 9.26 -8.12
C GLU A 108 19.10 9.46 -6.61
N ARG A 109 18.01 9.58 -5.83
CA ARG A 109 18.11 9.71 -4.36
C ARG A 109 18.47 8.38 -3.70
N TYR A 110 18.03 7.23 -4.19
CA TYR A 110 18.49 5.93 -3.65
C TYR A 110 19.98 5.74 -3.91
N ASP A 111 20.42 5.95 -5.15
CA ASP A 111 21.84 5.83 -5.50
C ASP A 111 22.69 6.79 -4.67
N ARG A 112 22.21 8.01 -4.43
CA ARG A 112 22.82 8.98 -3.52
C ARG A 112 22.81 8.54 -2.04
N LEU A 113 21.67 8.14 -1.48
CA LEU A 113 21.55 7.73 -0.07
C LEU A 113 22.35 6.46 0.22
N LYS A 114 22.42 5.54 -0.74
CA LYS A 114 23.27 4.35 -0.72
C LYS A 114 24.75 4.74 -0.81
N ALA A 115 25.12 5.68 -1.67
CA ALA A 115 26.48 6.21 -1.73
C ALA A 115 26.90 6.96 -0.45
N GLU A 116 25.94 7.57 0.25
CA GLU A 116 26.12 8.25 1.54
C GLU A 116 26.11 7.29 2.76
N GLY A 117 25.85 5.99 2.57
CA GLY A 117 25.81 5.00 3.67
C GLY A 117 24.64 5.17 4.64
N ARG A 118 23.56 5.80 4.20
CA ARG A 118 22.36 6.10 5.01
C ARG A 118 21.23 5.09 4.83
N LEU A 119 21.49 4.05 4.02
CA LEU A 119 20.64 2.91 3.70
C LEU A 119 21.48 1.65 3.63
#